data_AF-A0A357V367-F1
#
_entry.id   AF-A0A357V367-F1
#
_cell.length_a   1.000
_cell.length_b   1.000
_cell.length_c   1.000
_cell.angle_alpha   90.00
_cell.angle_beta   90.00
_cell.angle_gamma   90.00
#
_symmetry.space_group_name_H-M   'P 1'
#
loop_
_entity.id
_entity.type
_entity.pdbx_description
1 polymer ?
#
loop_
_entity_poly.entity_id
_entity_poly.type
_entity_poly.pdbx_seq_one_letter_code
_entity_poly.pdbx_strand_id
1 'polypeptide(L)'
;IFVPIFLPMLKTFDVNPYFFAMLVALNLQTSFLTPPMAMSAYYLKGVMGKAVELMEIFRGIMPYLAIVIAVMVLMYQYPGIALFLPDYFFGKYIP
;
A
#
# COMPACT_ATOMS: atom_id res chain seq x y z
N ILE A 1 -10.26 -3.19 -9.44
CA ILE A 1 -10.11 -3.12 -10.91
C ILE A 1 -8.71 -3.57 -11.34
N PHE A 2 -7.65 -3.02 -10.76
CA PHE A 2 -6.26 -3.30 -11.19
C PHE A 2 -5.86 -4.78 -11.10
N VAL A 3 -6.09 -5.44 -9.96
CA VAL A 3 -5.64 -6.83 -9.71
C VAL A 3 -6.08 -7.85 -10.79
N PRO A 4 -7.38 -8.03 -11.11
CA PRO A 4 -7.81 -9.07 -12.06
C PRO A 4 -7.28 -8.87 -13.49
N ILE A 5 -6.90 -7.65 -13.86
CA ILE A 5 -6.36 -7.33 -15.18
C ILE A 5 -4.86 -7.68 -15.26
N PHE A 6 -4.08 -7.32 -14.24
CA PHE A 6 -2.62 -7.48 -14.25
C PHE A 6 -2.16 -8.86 -13.76
N LEU A 7 -2.92 -9.51 -12.88
CA LEU A 7 -2.57 -10.84 -12.34
C LEU A 7 -2.22 -11.89 -13.42
N PRO A 8 -3.01 -12.08 -14.51
CA PRO A 8 -2.65 -13.04 -15.56
C PRO A 8 -1.41 -12.61 -16.37
N MET A 9 -1.09 -11.31 -16.40
CA MET A 9 0.06 -10.79 -17.14
C MET A 9 1.38 -10.98 -16.38
N LEU A 10 1.35 -11.15 -15.05
CA LEU A 10 2.56 -11.26 -14.24
C LEU A 10 3.50 -12.36 -14.71
N LYS A 11 2.94 -13.51 -15.12
CA LYS A 11 3.71 -14.64 -15.65
C LYS A 11 4.47 -14.27 -16.93
N THR A 12 3.88 -13.46 -17.80
CA THR A 12 4.52 -13.02 -19.05
C THR A 12 5.73 -12.12 -18.80
N PHE A 13 5.78 -11.44 -17.65
CA PHE A 13 6.83 -10.52 -17.28
C PHE A 13 7.73 -11.06 -16.17
N ASP A 14 7.63 -12.35 -15.83
CA ASP A 14 8.36 -13.02 -14.74
C ASP A 14 8.24 -12.27 -13.38
N VAL A 15 7.08 -11.67 -13.13
CA VAL A 15 6.81 -10.92 -11.90
C VAL A 15 6.25 -11.86 -10.83
N ASN A 16 6.88 -11.88 -9.67
CA ASN A 16 6.40 -12.64 -8.53
C ASN A 16 5.02 -12.12 -8.05
N PRO A 17 3.98 -12.98 -8.02
CA PRO A 17 2.63 -12.59 -7.63
C PRO A 17 2.52 -12.17 -6.15
N TYR A 18 3.34 -12.73 -5.25
CA TYR A 18 3.38 -12.31 -3.85
C TYR A 18 3.93 -10.88 -3.72
N PHE A 19 4.99 -10.57 -4.48
CA PHE A 19 5.55 -9.22 -4.52
C PHE A 19 4.54 -8.20 -5.08
N PHE A 20 3.86 -8.56 -6.17
CA PHE A 20 2.79 -7.74 -6.73
C PHE A 20 1.64 -7.52 -5.73
N ALA A 21 1.20 -8.57 -5.03
CA ALA A 21 0.16 -8.47 -4.01
C ALA A 21 0.55 -7.51 -2.88
N MET A 22 1.81 -7.57 -2.40
CA MET A 22 2.32 -6.66 -1.38
C MET A 22 2.34 -5.20 -1.86
N LEU A 23 2.78 -4.95 -3.09
CA LEU A 23 2.72 -3.60 -3.69
C LEU A 23 1.30 -3.07 -3.77
N VAL A 24 0.35 -3.92 -4.20
CA VAL A 24 -1.06 -3.53 -4.28
C VAL A 24 -1.62 -3.24 -2.88
N ALA A 25 -1.33 -4.06 -1.88
CA ALA A 25 -1.79 -3.87 -0.51
C ALA A 25 -1.31 -2.53 0.07
N LEU A 26 -0.02 -2.22 -0.07
CA LEU A 26 0.56 -0.96 0.40
C LEU A 26 -0.03 0.26 -0.34
N ASN A 27 -0.17 0.20 -1.67
CA ASN A 27 -0.77 1.27 -2.45
C ASN A 27 -2.25 1.51 -2.12
N LEU A 28 -3.01 0.44 -1.90
CA LEU A 28 -4.42 0.58 -1.54
C LEU A 28 -4.56 1.21 -0.15
N GLN A 29 -3.74 0.81 0.82
CA GLN A 29 -3.75 1.42 2.15
C GLN A 29 -3.46 2.93 2.09
N THR A 30 -2.44 3.36 1.33
CA THR A 30 -2.09 4.79 1.20
C THR A 30 -3.15 5.61 0.47
N SER A 31 -3.87 4.99 -0.47
CA SER A 31 -4.95 5.66 -1.21
C SER A 31 -6.13 6.08 -0.32
N PHE A 32 -6.39 5.37 0.78
CA PHE A 32 -7.41 5.76 1.77
C PHE A 32 -6.98 6.89 2.69
N LEU A 33 -5.71 7.29 2.63
CA LEU A 33 -5.11 8.32 3.50
C LEU A 33 -4.82 9.64 2.75
N THR A 34 -4.74 9.61 1.42
CA THR A 34 -4.34 10.76 0.60
C THR A 34 -5.56 11.41 -0.09
N PRO A 35 -5.71 12.76 -0.11
CA PRO A 35 -6.77 13.41 -0.87
C PRO A 35 -6.66 13.05 -2.36
N PRO A 36 -7.75 12.82 -3.12
CA PRO A 36 -9.19 13.05 -2.87
C PRO A 36 -9.98 11.82 -2.34
N MET A 37 -9.34 10.65 -2.21
CA MET A 37 -9.99 9.38 -1.84
C MET A 37 -9.84 9.04 -0.35
N ALA A 38 -9.46 10.02 0.48
CA ALA A 38 -9.14 9.86 1.89
C ALA A 38 -10.36 9.60 2.80
N MET A 39 -11.13 8.54 2.52
CA MET A 39 -12.38 8.22 3.21
C MET A 39 -12.19 8.14 4.73
N SER A 40 -11.06 7.61 5.21
CA SER A 40 -10.75 7.56 6.64
C SER A 40 -10.62 8.95 7.27
N ALA A 41 -9.98 9.90 6.56
CA ALA A 41 -9.85 11.29 7.04
C ALA A 41 -11.19 12.04 7.01
N TYR A 42 -12.00 11.82 5.97
CA TYR A 42 -13.35 12.41 5.89
C TYR A 42 -14.30 11.86 6.95
N TYR A 43 -14.22 10.56 7.24
CA TYR A 43 -14.97 9.94 8.32
C TYR A 43 -14.59 10.55 9.69
N LEU A 44 -13.29 10.67 9.96
CA LEU A 44 -12.82 11.29 11.20
C LEU A 44 -13.28 12.75 11.33
N LYS A 45 -13.22 13.54 10.25
CA LYS A 45 -13.76 14.91 10.23
C LYS A 45 -15.27 14.93 10.51
N GLY A 46 -16.03 13.96 9.99
CA GLY A 46 -17.46 13.81 10.27
C GLY A 46 -17.78 13.58 11.74
N VAL A 47 -16.98 12.74 12.42
CA VAL A 47 -17.15 12.43 13.86
C VAL A 47 -16.67 13.58 14.75
N MET A 48 -15.58 14.26 14.38
CA MET A 48 -14.94 15.32 15.17
C MET A 48 -15.59 16.70 15.00
N GLY A 49 -16.41 16.90 13.95
CA GLY A 49 -17.12 18.14 13.69
C GLY A 49 -16.18 19.34 13.53
N LYS A 50 -16.36 20.37 14.38
CA LYS A 50 -15.55 21.61 14.35
C LYS A 50 -14.30 21.55 15.24
N ALA A 51 -14.09 20.47 15.98
CA ALA A 51 -12.96 20.37 16.91
C ALA A 51 -11.60 20.23 16.23
N VAL A 52 -11.58 19.67 15.01
CA VAL A 52 -10.35 19.42 14.24
C VAL A 52 -10.60 19.78 12.78
N GLU A 53 -9.71 20.57 12.19
CA GLU A 53 -9.76 20.92 10.77
C GLU A 53 -9.25 19.77 9.89
N LEU A 54 -9.82 19.62 8.70
CA LEU A 54 -9.42 18.54 7.78
C LEU A 54 -7.92 18.61 7.43
N MET A 55 -7.38 19.83 7.35
CA MET A 55 -5.96 20.07 7.08
C MET A 55 -5.06 19.59 8.23
N GLU A 56 -5.53 19.61 9.47
CA GLU A 56 -4.79 19.10 10.63
C GLU A 56 -4.68 17.58 10.57
N ILE A 57 -5.76 16.91 10.18
CA ILE A 57 -5.78 15.46 9.94
C ILE A 57 -4.76 15.09 8.86
N PHE A 58 -4.76 15.80 7.72
CA PHE A 58 -3.81 15.54 6.64
C PHE A 58 -2.35 15.82 7.02
N ARG A 59 -2.09 16.88 7.80
CA ARG A 59 -0.74 17.13 8.34
C ARG A 59 -0.27 16.00 9.26
N GLY A 60 -1.17 15.42 10.06
CA GLY A 60 -0.85 14.27 10.90
C GLY A 60 -0.56 12.99 10.10
N ILE A 61 -1.21 12.81 8.95
CA ILE A 61 -1.03 11.64 8.08
C ILE A 61 0.25 11.74 7.23
N MET A 62 0.66 12.94 6.83
CA MET A 62 1.86 13.16 5.98
C MET A 62 3.14 12.45 6.44
N PRO A 63 3.57 12.50 7.72
CA PRO A 63 4.75 11.76 8.16
C PRO A 63 4.60 10.24 8.02
N TYR A 64 3.40 9.71 8.25
CA TYR A 64 3.13 8.29 8.02
C TYR A 64 3.23 7.93 6.52
N LEU A 65 2.70 8.78 5.64
CA LEU A 65 2.81 8.57 4.19
C LEU A 65 4.29 8.55 3.73
N ALA A 66 5.14 9.42 4.29
CA ALA A 66 6.57 9.42 4.00
C ALA A 66 7.23 8.09 4.40
N ILE A 67 6.86 7.52 5.56
CA ILE A 67 7.35 6.22 6.00
C ILE A 67 6.90 5.12 5.02
N VAL A 68 5.64 5.12 4.58
CA VAL A 68 5.15 4.10 3.64
C VAL A 68 5.88 4.18 2.31
N ILE A 69 6.09 5.39 1.77
CA ILE A 69 6.87 5.57 0.53
C ILE A 69 8.30 5.05 0.72
N ALA A 70 8.95 5.35 1.85
CA ALA A 70 10.28 4.83 2.16
C ALA A 70 10.29 3.29 2.22
N VAL A 71 9.27 2.67 2.84
CA VAL A 71 9.13 1.21 2.85
C VAL A 71 8.94 0.65 1.44
N MET A 72 8.15 1.30 0.58
CA MET A 72 7.97 0.87 -0.81
C MET A 72 9.29 0.90 -1.59
N VAL A 73 10.11 1.95 -1.39
CA VAL A 73 11.45 2.04 -1.99
C VAL A 73 12.37 0.94 -1.46
N LEU A 74 12.38 0.71 -0.15
CA LEU A 74 13.16 -0.36 0.48
C LEU A 74 12.73 -1.74 -0.01
N MET A 75 11.43 -1.97 -0.14
CA MET A 75 10.86 -3.23 -0.62
C MET A 75 11.22 -3.48 -2.09
N TYR A 76 11.28 -2.43 -2.91
CA TYR A 76 11.76 -2.52 -4.29
C TYR A 76 13.26 -2.88 -4.36
N GLN A 77 14.08 -2.25 -3.53
CA GLN A 77 15.53 -2.50 -3.49
C GLN A 77 15.88 -3.86 -2.85
N TYR A 78 15.08 -4.29 -1.87
CA TYR A 78 15.26 -5.50 -1.07
C TYR A 78 13.95 -6.31 -1.03
N PRO A 79 13.61 -7.03 -2.11
CA PRO A 79 12.34 -7.75 -2.24
C PRO A 79 12.15 -8.85 -1.18
N GLY A 80 13.25 -9.33 -0.58
CA GLY A 80 13.23 -10.27 0.54
C GLY A 80 12.42 -9.77 1.74
N ILE A 81 12.27 -8.45 1.94
CA ILE A 81 11.43 -7.92 3.02
C ILE A 81 9.96 -8.30 2.82
N ALA A 82 9.48 -8.26 1.58
CA ALA A 82 8.12 -8.65 1.23
C ALA A 82 7.96 -10.16 1.06
N LEU A 83 8.99 -10.84 0.56
CA LEU A 83 8.93 -12.24 0.18
C LEU A 83 9.33 -13.21 1.29
N PHE A 84 10.03 -12.75 2.34
CA PHE A 84 10.48 -13.61 3.43
C PHE A 84 9.36 -14.46 4.03
N LEU A 85 8.22 -13.83 4.36
CA LEU A 85 7.11 -14.52 4.99
C LEU A 85 6.36 -15.45 4.01
N PRO A 86 5.99 -14.99 2.80
CA PRO A 86 5.44 -15.88 1.76
C PRO A 86 6.36 -17.07 1.44
N ASP A 87 7.65 -16.83 1.26
CA ASP A 87 8.63 -17.87 0.92
C ASP A 87 8.76 -18.91 2.06
N TYR A 88 8.59 -18.48 3.32
CA TYR A 88 8.61 -19.36 4.48
C TYR A 88 7.39 -20.31 4.53
N PHE A 89 6.19 -19.80 4.22
CA PHE A 89 4.95 -20.59 4.29
C PHE A 89 4.64 -21.37 3.01
N PHE A 90 4.91 -20.79 1.85
CA PHE A 90 4.48 -21.30 0.54
C PHE A 90 5.65 -21.75 -0.34
N GLY A 91 6.90 -21.52 0.10
CA GLY A 91 8.10 -21.78 -0.70
C GLY A 91 8.41 -20.66 -1.69
N LYS A 92 9.61 -20.70 -2.26
CA LYS A 92 10.04 -19.70 -3.26
C LYS A 92 9.18 -19.81 -4.50
N TYR A 93 8.70 -18.67 -4.99
CA TYR A 93 8.03 -18.59 -6.28
C TYR A 93 9.02 -18.93 -7.41
N ILE A 94 8.60 -19.85 -8.30
CA ILE A 94 9.31 -20.23 -9.52
C ILE A 94 8.34 -19.89 -10.69
N PRO A 95 8.73 -19.02 -11.64
CA PRO A 95 7.87 -18.57 -12.73
C PRO A 95 7.44 -19.68 -13.71
#